data_AF-A0A822FEW7-F1
#
_entry.id   AF-A0A822FEW7-F1
#
_cell.length_a   1.000
_cell.length_b   1.000
_cell.length_c   1.000
_cell.angle_alpha   90.00
_cell.angle_beta   90.00
_cell.angle_gamma   90.00
#
_symmetry.space_group_name_H-M   'P 1'
#
loop_
_entity.id
_entity.type
_entity.pdbx_description
1 polymer ?
#
loop_
_entity_poly.entity_id
_entity_poly.type
_entity_poly.pdbx_seq_one_letter_code
_entity_poly.pdbx_strand_id
1 'polypeptide(L)'
;MIEQWLNVLLTNKKIFTDEEAESIKTKVNQLKKSILEKSELKETKQYQIQQAYNEFRHFVIVGHPGSGKTTLSKWLVMNMAKQCLGEKSMLSNNSFSTTNKLPILIPIWKYVDQSKENQNQRKRTLLEFIYGNPTFNSSYFQEEERKILSSLIKQALVQGDVLIIFEGLDEVPAHIDRSDLMKEINDLLERGIDYDPKLDKLSYSVFDRKEINSANDAGVGNRFIITSRIEGNYFDQINYYVPRLTIEDMSNDALKSFCNAYMECIKEINVKTGRQMKEYKKDQLYNEITKNKDIFQLAINPQLASVIAAIYNQYDDKLPDKRIDLYEKAIGKMIERLTTVSTVSSTSYISKELGLNSTILWSIMQEIAEYLHNKVEGLGEKILREIIRKSLLESFKQSSKNPDMNIDELISRLVDILKYQAGLLSEFGHNSFRFIHRTFQEYLAAKSIIYFNGVERSEEIICKNIKDKIANPNWRVPLSMTFGILSKSSEYNDLFKNIITRLFNDEQASTNIRFSTSLIPYVIIDSLSDMNFSSKETERE
;
A
#
# COMPACT_ATOMS: atom_id res chain seq x y z
N MET A 1 -5.42 -19.54 9.25
CA MET A 1 -5.49 -18.84 10.55
C MET A 1 -6.15 -19.67 11.66
N ILE A 2 -7.45 -19.99 11.60
CA ILE A 2 -8.14 -20.81 12.64
C ILE A 2 -7.49 -22.20 12.83
N GLU A 3 -7.07 -22.86 11.74
CA GLU A 3 -6.37 -24.16 11.83
C GLU A 3 -4.98 -24.07 12.45
N GLN A 4 -4.28 -22.96 12.25
CA GLN A 4 -2.97 -22.72 12.84
C GLN A 4 -3.12 -22.45 14.34
N TRP A 5 -4.13 -21.67 14.74
CA TRP A 5 -4.51 -21.44 16.13
C TRP A 5 -4.89 -22.74 16.86
N LEU A 6 -5.68 -23.60 16.20
CA LEU A 6 -6.01 -24.94 16.70
C LEU A 6 -4.77 -25.82 16.88
N ASN A 7 -3.89 -25.87 15.89
CA ASN A 7 -2.69 -26.71 15.99
C ASN A 7 -1.77 -26.25 17.13
N VAL A 8 -1.62 -24.95 17.35
CA VAL A 8 -0.85 -24.40 18.48
C VAL A 8 -1.51 -24.72 19.83
N LEU A 9 -2.85 -24.61 19.93
CA LEU A 9 -3.59 -24.97 21.14
C LEU A 9 -3.53 -26.47 21.46
N LEU A 10 -3.59 -27.33 20.43
CA LEU A 10 -3.61 -28.80 20.57
C LEU A 10 -2.23 -29.41 20.80
N THR A 11 -1.15 -28.72 20.40
CA THR A 11 0.24 -29.20 20.63
C THR A 11 0.77 -28.82 22.01
N ASN A 12 0.12 -27.90 22.72
CA ASN A 12 0.57 -27.41 24.02
C ASN A 12 -0.07 -28.17 25.20
N LYS A 13 0.40 -29.41 25.43
CA LYS A 13 -0.12 -30.35 26.46
C LYS A 13 -0.02 -29.87 27.92
N LYS A 14 0.62 -28.74 28.18
CA LYS A 14 0.68 -28.13 29.51
C LYS A 14 -0.58 -27.34 29.89
N ILE A 15 -1.45 -27.03 28.92
CA ILE A 15 -2.54 -26.06 29.09
C ILE A 15 -3.93 -26.73 29.03
N PHE A 16 -4.09 -27.77 28.23
CA PHE A 16 -5.35 -28.49 28.07
C PHE A 16 -5.12 -29.99 28.18
N THR A 17 -6.06 -30.69 28.82
CA THR A 17 -6.10 -32.16 28.79
C THR A 17 -6.50 -32.65 27.40
N ASP A 18 -6.17 -33.90 27.07
CA ASP A 18 -6.49 -34.49 25.75
C ASP A 18 -8.02 -34.44 25.47
N GLU A 19 -8.88 -34.53 26.49
CA GLU A 19 -10.34 -34.39 26.34
C GLU A 19 -10.80 -32.95 26.03
N GLU A 20 -10.20 -31.95 26.69
CA GLU A 20 -10.52 -30.54 26.44
C GLU A 20 -10.05 -30.10 25.05
N ALA A 21 -8.87 -30.57 24.65
CA ALA A 21 -8.30 -30.41 23.32
C ALA A 21 -9.27 -30.96 22.25
N GLU A 22 -9.75 -32.20 22.42
CA GLU A 22 -10.66 -32.83 21.47
C GLU A 22 -12.04 -32.14 21.43
N SER A 23 -12.53 -31.66 22.58
CA SER A 23 -13.76 -30.87 22.69
C SER A 23 -13.67 -29.52 21.96
N ILE A 24 -12.56 -28.80 22.12
CA ILE A 24 -12.30 -27.53 21.42
C ILE A 24 -12.21 -27.78 19.90
N LYS A 25 -11.48 -28.82 19.49
CA LYS A 25 -11.37 -29.24 18.09
C LYS A 25 -12.74 -29.54 17.48
N THR A 26 -13.61 -30.21 18.24
CA THR A 26 -14.98 -30.53 17.82
C THR A 26 -15.84 -29.28 17.67
N LYS A 27 -15.79 -28.35 18.62
CA LYS A 27 -16.50 -27.06 18.54
C LYS A 27 -16.02 -26.19 17.38
N VAL A 28 -14.71 -26.13 17.12
CA VAL A 28 -14.17 -25.37 15.99
C VAL A 28 -14.54 -26.02 14.66
N ASN A 29 -14.59 -27.34 14.58
CA ASN A 29 -15.07 -28.04 13.39
C ASN A 29 -16.58 -27.80 13.16
N GLN A 30 -17.39 -27.73 14.21
CA GLN A 30 -18.79 -27.32 14.12
C GLN A 30 -18.94 -25.85 13.70
N LEU A 31 -18.12 -24.94 14.24
CA LEU A 31 -18.08 -23.55 13.81
C LEU A 31 -17.67 -23.42 12.34
N LYS A 32 -16.62 -24.14 11.91
CA LYS A 32 -16.23 -24.24 10.49
C LYS A 32 -17.40 -24.71 9.65
N LYS A 33 -18.08 -25.78 10.05
CA LYS A 33 -19.24 -26.31 9.32
C LYS A 33 -20.35 -25.27 9.25
N SER A 34 -20.65 -24.57 10.34
CA SER A 34 -21.66 -23.49 10.35
C SER A 34 -21.25 -22.25 9.55
N ILE A 35 -19.95 -21.95 9.46
CA ILE A 35 -19.40 -20.87 8.64
C ILE A 35 -19.44 -21.27 7.18
N LEU A 36 -19.08 -22.52 6.84
CA LEU A 36 -19.17 -23.10 5.50
C LEU A 36 -20.61 -23.31 5.03
N GLU A 37 -21.56 -23.52 5.94
CA GLU A 37 -23.00 -23.62 5.64
C GLU A 37 -23.66 -22.24 5.55
N LYS A 38 -23.13 -21.19 6.21
CA LYS A 38 -23.59 -19.80 6.09
C LYS A 38 -22.90 -19.01 4.99
N SER A 39 -21.65 -19.36 4.66
CA SER A 39 -21.00 -18.96 3.44
C SER A 39 -21.42 -19.97 2.39
N GLU A 40 -22.53 -19.70 1.69
CA GLU A 40 -22.53 -20.09 0.29
C GLU A 40 -21.24 -19.51 -0.29
N LEU A 41 -20.22 -20.37 -0.45
CA LEU A 41 -19.04 -20.04 -1.22
C LEU A 41 -19.59 -19.81 -2.63
N LYS A 42 -20.00 -18.57 -2.93
CA LYS A 42 -20.15 -18.11 -4.30
C LYS A 42 -18.86 -18.56 -4.96
N GLU A 43 -18.94 -19.49 -5.91
CA GLU A 43 -17.79 -19.83 -6.74
C GLU A 43 -17.18 -18.52 -7.22
N THR A 44 -16.00 -18.19 -6.69
CA THR A 44 -15.29 -16.98 -7.09
C THR A 44 -14.76 -17.27 -8.48
N LYS A 45 -15.53 -16.90 -9.49
CA LYS A 45 -15.12 -17.00 -10.89
C LYS A 45 -13.84 -16.17 -11.06
N GLN A 46 -12.77 -16.84 -11.45
CA GLN A 46 -11.49 -16.18 -11.75
C GLN A 46 -11.54 -15.59 -13.14
N TYR A 47 -10.97 -14.40 -13.29
CA TYR A 47 -10.90 -13.69 -14.56
C TYR A 47 -9.44 -13.35 -14.87
N GLN A 48 -8.99 -13.72 -16.07
CA GLN A 48 -7.92 -12.94 -16.70
C GLN A 48 -8.47 -11.56 -17.05
N ILE A 49 -7.62 -10.53 -17.02
CA ILE A 49 -8.06 -9.15 -17.26
C ILE A 49 -8.73 -8.99 -18.63
N GLN A 50 -8.32 -9.78 -19.62
CA GLN A 50 -8.92 -9.79 -20.95
C GLN A 50 -10.34 -10.36 -20.93
N GLN A 51 -10.59 -11.40 -20.14
CA GLN A 51 -11.92 -11.99 -19.97
C GLN A 51 -12.85 -11.00 -19.28
N ALA A 52 -12.38 -10.36 -18.20
CA ALA A 52 -13.14 -9.32 -17.50
C ALA A 52 -13.50 -8.15 -18.44
N TYR A 53 -12.53 -7.69 -19.24
CA TYR A 53 -12.78 -6.63 -20.22
C TYR A 53 -13.80 -7.05 -21.29
N ASN A 54 -13.76 -8.30 -21.76
CA ASN A 54 -14.72 -8.76 -22.77
C ASN A 54 -16.12 -9.03 -22.19
N GLU A 55 -16.22 -9.38 -20.91
CA GLU A 55 -17.47 -9.71 -20.24
C GLU A 55 -18.20 -8.48 -19.68
N PHE A 56 -17.46 -7.46 -19.23
CA PHE A 56 -18.03 -6.33 -18.51
C PHE A 56 -17.75 -4.99 -19.20
N ARG A 57 -18.81 -4.20 -19.42
CA ARG A 57 -18.70 -2.80 -19.90
C ARG A 57 -18.03 -1.90 -18.85
N HIS A 58 -18.39 -2.08 -17.58
CA HIS A 58 -17.84 -1.36 -16.44
C HIS A 58 -17.47 -2.33 -15.34
N PHE A 59 -16.39 -2.09 -14.60
CA PHE A 59 -16.07 -2.88 -13.41
C PHE A 59 -15.13 -2.14 -12.46
N VAL A 60 -15.18 -2.52 -11.18
CA VAL A 60 -14.27 -2.04 -10.15
C VAL A 60 -13.18 -3.08 -9.91
N ILE A 61 -11.92 -2.67 -9.95
CA ILE A 61 -10.78 -3.47 -9.53
C ILE A 61 -10.42 -3.10 -8.08
N VAL A 62 -10.60 -4.06 -7.19
CA VAL A 62 -10.31 -3.97 -5.77
C VAL A 62 -9.03 -4.76 -5.46
N GLY A 63 -8.28 -4.35 -4.43
CA GLY A 63 -7.14 -5.15 -3.96
C GLY A 63 -6.44 -4.53 -2.77
N HIS A 64 -5.63 -5.34 -2.09
CA HIS A 64 -4.80 -4.89 -0.97
C HIS A 64 -3.75 -3.84 -1.38
N PRO A 65 -3.20 -3.05 -0.45
CA PRO A 65 -2.05 -2.21 -0.72
C PRO A 65 -0.90 -3.00 -1.37
N GLY A 66 -0.21 -2.43 -2.37
CA GLY A 66 0.88 -3.11 -3.06
C GLY A 66 0.50 -4.21 -4.05
N SER A 67 -0.80 -4.55 -4.18
CA SER A 67 -1.28 -5.62 -5.08
C SER A 67 -1.06 -5.36 -6.58
N GLY A 68 -0.61 -4.16 -6.97
CA GLY A 68 -0.32 -3.83 -8.37
C GLY A 68 -1.46 -3.15 -9.15
N LYS A 69 -2.54 -2.67 -8.51
CA LYS A 69 -3.66 -1.95 -9.17
C LYS A 69 -3.20 -0.82 -10.11
N THR A 70 -2.31 0.04 -9.62
CA THR A 70 -1.71 1.14 -10.41
C THR A 70 -0.91 0.62 -11.60
N THR A 71 -0.08 -0.41 -11.37
CA THR A 71 0.71 -1.03 -12.43
C THR A 71 -0.19 -1.66 -13.49
N LEU A 72 -1.25 -2.35 -13.09
CA LEU A 72 -2.25 -2.93 -13.99
C LEU A 72 -2.96 -1.86 -14.81
N SER A 73 -3.37 -0.75 -14.18
CA SER A 73 -4.03 0.38 -14.85
C SER A 73 -3.13 1.00 -15.92
N LYS A 74 -1.86 1.28 -15.58
CA LYS A 74 -0.86 1.81 -16.51
C LYS A 74 -0.54 0.82 -17.63
N TRP A 75 -0.42 -0.46 -17.28
CA TRP A 75 -0.17 -1.53 -18.25
C TRP A 75 -1.33 -1.66 -19.25
N LEU A 76 -2.59 -1.58 -18.79
CA LEU A 76 -3.77 -1.60 -19.67
C LEU A 76 -3.76 -0.43 -20.64
N VAL A 77 -3.60 0.80 -20.12
CA VAL A 77 -3.55 2.02 -20.94
C VAL A 77 -2.42 1.94 -21.97
N MET A 78 -1.22 1.51 -21.55
CA MET A 78 -0.08 1.37 -22.46
C MET A 78 -0.35 0.33 -23.56
N ASN A 79 -0.91 -0.84 -23.23
CA ASN A 79 -1.18 -1.87 -24.24
C ASN A 79 -2.29 -1.46 -25.21
N MET A 80 -3.32 -0.75 -24.72
CA MET A 80 -4.38 -0.21 -25.58
C MET A 80 -3.86 0.91 -26.47
N ALA A 81 -3.03 1.82 -25.95
CA ALA A 81 -2.40 2.85 -26.76
C ALA A 81 -1.55 2.24 -27.89
N LYS A 82 -0.75 1.20 -27.59
CA LYS A 82 -0.02 0.42 -28.61
C LYS A 82 -0.94 -0.16 -29.67
N GLN A 83 -2.06 -0.73 -29.26
CA GLN A 83 -3.05 -1.28 -30.19
C GLN A 83 -3.69 -0.18 -31.07
N CYS A 84 -4.01 0.98 -30.52
CA CYS A 84 -4.48 2.15 -31.29
C CYS A 84 -3.46 2.62 -32.33
N LEU A 85 -2.15 2.47 -32.02
CA LEU A 85 -1.04 2.79 -32.94
C LEU A 85 -0.74 1.66 -33.94
N GLY A 86 -1.45 0.52 -33.89
CA GLY A 86 -1.20 -0.64 -34.73
C GLY A 86 0.06 -1.44 -34.33
N GLU A 87 0.61 -1.20 -33.15
CA GLU A 87 1.74 -1.96 -32.60
C GLU A 87 1.28 -3.28 -31.96
N LYS A 88 2.21 -4.24 -31.86
CA LYS A 88 1.96 -5.49 -31.14
C LYS A 88 1.74 -5.22 -29.64
N SER A 89 0.59 -5.63 -29.11
CA SER A 89 0.25 -5.52 -27.69
C SER A 89 0.14 -6.91 -27.05
N MET A 90 0.26 -6.99 -25.72
CA MET A 90 -0.03 -8.26 -25.03
C MET A 90 -1.53 -8.59 -24.99
N LEU A 91 -2.38 -7.62 -25.36
CA LEU A 91 -3.83 -7.81 -25.49
C LEU A 91 -4.20 -8.42 -26.85
N SER A 92 -3.37 -8.26 -27.89
CA SER A 92 -3.69 -8.71 -29.26
C SER A 92 -3.59 -10.22 -29.50
N ASN A 93 -3.03 -11.00 -28.56
CA ASN A 93 -2.75 -12.43 -28.77
C ASN A 93 -3.96 -13.36 -28.55
N ASN A 94 -5.04 -12.89 -27.91
CA ASN A 94 -6.23 -13.70 -27.61
C ASN A 94 -7.48 -12.88 -27.92
N SER A 95 -8.21 -13.20 -29.00
CA SER A 95 -9.64 -12.89 -29.24
C SER A 95 -10.22 -11.64 -28.55
N PHE A 96 -9.47 -10.53 -28.51
CA PHE A 96 -9.86 -9.27 -27.90
C PHE A 96 -10.69 -8.55 -28.95
N SER A 97 -11.90 -9.07 -29.11
CA SER A 97 -12.87 -8.52 -30.03
C SER A 97 -13.30 -7.15 -29.53
N THR A 98 -13.47 -6.23 -30.48
CA THR A 98 -14.19 -4.95 -30.42
C THR A 98 -13.38 -3.69 -30.08
N THR A 99 -13.31 -2.81 -31.10
CA THR A 99 -13.11 -1.35 -31.10
C THR A 99 -11.90 -0.79 -30.35
N ASN A 100 -10.99 -0.13 -31.08
CA ASN A 100 -9.86 0.64 -30.54
C ASN A 100 -10.37 1.82 -29.68
N LYS A 101 -10.79 1.57 -28.44
CA LYS A 101 -11.20 2.64 -27.52
C LYS A 101 -9.99 3.47 -27.11
N LEU A 102 -10.13 4.79 -27.12
CA LEU A 102 -9.12 5.72 -26.63
C LEU A 102 -8.96 5.55 -25.10
N PRO A 103 -7.80 5.08 -24.60
CA PRO A 103 -7.61 4.86 -23.17
C PRO A 103 -7.21 6.17 -22.47
N ILE A 104 -7.93 6.52 -21.41
CA ILE A 104 -7.67 7.71 -20.57
C ILE A 104 -7.50 7.25 -19.12
N LEU A 105 -6.34 7.51 -18.52
CA LEU A 105 -6.06 7.20 -17.11
C LEU A 105 -6.24 8.45 -16.25
N ILE A 106 -7.15 8.42 -15.27
CA ILE A 106 -7.48 9.57 -14.43
C ILE A 106 -7.20 9.23 -12.96
N PRO A 107 -6.10 9.73 -12.38
CA PRO A 107 -5.91 9.68 -10.93
C PRO A 107 -6.96 10.56 -10.25
N ILE A 108 -7.86 9.96 -9.46
CA ILE A 108 -9.05 10.65 -8.94
C ILE A 108 -8.66 11.84 -8.04
N TRP A 109 -7.57 11.71 -7.29
CA TRP A 109 -7.08 12.79 -6.45
C TRP A 109 -6.75 14.08 -7.22
N LYS A 110 -6.37 13.99 -8.51
CA LYS A 110 -6.12 15.18 -9.36
C LYS A 110 -7.40 15.94 -9.67
N TYR A 111 -8.53 15.24 -9.84
CA TYR A 111 -9.83 15.89 -10.00
C TYR A 111 -10.22 16.64 -8.74
N VAL A 112 -10.04 15.98 -7.60
CA VAL A 112 -10.45 16.51 -6.32
C VAL A 112 -9.66 17.77 -5.93
N ASP A 113 -8.36 17.83 -6.22
CA ASP A 113 -7.54 18.97 -5.79
C ASP A 113 -7.73 20.26 -6.59
N GLN A 114 -8.21 20.17 -7.83
CA GLN A 114 -8.59 21.36 -8.61
C GLN A 114 -9.64 22.24 -7.90
N SER A 115 -10.35 21.70 -6.90
CA SER A 115 -11.30 22.46 -6.09
C SER A 115 -10.68 23.52 -5.17
N LYS A 116 -9.37 23.49 -4.89
CA LYS A 116 -8.69 24.45 -4.00
C LYS A 116 -7.98 25.60 -4.72
N GLU A 117 -7.58 25.41 -5.98
CA GLU A 117 -6.75 26.40 -6.70
C GLU A 117 -7.52 27.67 -7.11
N ASN A 118 -8.86 27.67 -7.08
CA ASN A 118 -9.66 28.85 -7.41
C ASN A 118 -10.86 29.02 -6.48
N GLN A 119 -10.65 29.62 -5.29
CA GLN A 119 -11.74 29.94 -4.34
C GLN A 119 -12.85 30.83 -4.95
N ASN A 120 -12.59 31.48 -6.10
CA ASN A 120 -13.53 32.37 -6.79
C ASN A 120 -14.10 31.81 -8.11
N GLN A 121 -13.81 30.57 -8.50
CA GLN A 121 -14.38 29.97 -9.73
C GLN A 121 -15.24 28.75 -9.41
N ARG A 122 -16.29 28.54 -10.20
CA ARG A 122 -17.14 27.34 -10.14
C ARG A 122 -16.25 26.09 -10.28
N LYS A 123 -16.43 25.13 -9.36
CA LYS A 123 -15.83 23.80 -9.44
C LYS A 123 -16.19 23.15 -10.78
N ARG A 124 -15.17 22.75 -11.55
CA ARG A 124 -15.35 21.98 -12.79
C ARG A 124 -15.97 20.63 -12.45
N THR A 125 -16.88 20.15 -13.28
CA THR A 125 -17.40 18.77 -13.15
C THR A 125 -16.33 17.76 -13.56
N LEU A 126 -16.48 16.50 -13.17
CA LEU A 126 -15.64 15.38 -13.57
C LEU A 126 -15.64 15.22 -15.10
N LEU A 127 -16.79 15.44 -15.75
CA LEU A 127 -16.88 15.43 -17.20
C LEU A 127 -16.06 16.57 -17.82
N GLU A 128 -16.17 17.80 -17.31
CA GLU A 128 -15.32 18.93 -17.71
C GLU A 128 -13.84 18.67 -17.45
N PHE A 129 -13.52 17.95 -16.37
CA PHE A 129 -12.15 17.56 -16.03
C PHE A 129 -11.55 16.58 -17.04
N ILE A 130 -12.31 15.56 -17.46
CA ILE A 130 -11.88 14.52 -18.40
C ILE A 130 -11.39 15.13 -19.72
N TYR A 131 -12.20 15.98 -20.37
CA TYR A 131 -11.82 16.57 -21.65
C TYR A 131 -10.99 17.86 -21.50
N GLY A 132 -11.07 18.53 -20.35
CA GLY A 132 -10.35 19.78 -20.09
C GLY A 132 -8.89 19.59 -19.69
N ASN A 133 -8.49 18.39 -19.27
CA ASN A 133 -7.12 18.05 -18.91
C ASN A 133 -6.62 16.84 -19.73
N PRO A 134 -6.50 16.98 -21.07
CA PRO A 134 -6.19 15.86 -21.97
C PRO A 134 -4.85 15.20 -21.66
N THR A 135 -3.92 15.93 -21.03
CA THR A 135 -2.62 15.43 -20.62
C THR A 135 -2.27 15.99 -19.24
N PHE A 136 -2.15 15.10 -18.26
CA PHE A 136 -1.86 15.46 -16.88
C PHE A 136 -0.49 16.09 -16.64
N ASN A 137 0.38 16.15 -17.67
CA ASN A 137 1.59 16.95 -17.68
C ASN A 137 1.41 18.13 -18.64
N SER A 138 0.96 19.24 -18.08
CA SER A 138 0.73 20.50 -18.79
C SER A 138 1.98 21.07 -19.48
N SER A 139 3.20 20.65 -19.15
CA SER A 139 4.40 21.21 -19.80
C SER A 139 4.67 20.69 -21.21
N TYR A 140 4.09 19.56 -21.62
CA TYR A 140 4.42 18.92 -22.89
C TYR A 140 3.68 19.50 -24.11
N PHE A 141 2.51 20.09 -23.91
CA PHE A 141 1.64 20.53 -25.00
C PHE A 141 1.38 22.03 -24.95
N GLN A 142 1.44 22.67 -26.10
CA GLN A 142 1.05 24.07 -26.27
C GLN A 142 -0.48 24.23 -26.08
N GLU A 143 -0.94 25.46 -25.90
CA GLU A 143 -2.36 25.73 -25.63
C GLU A 143 -3.26 25.29 -26.80
N GLU A 144 -2.82 25.49 -28.05
CA GLU A 144 -3.56 25.06 -29.24
C GLU A 144 -3.69 23.53 -29.33
N GLU A 145 -2.60 22.80 -29.09
CA GLU A 145 -2.59 21.34 -29.08
C GLU A 145 -3.55 20.79 -28.01
N ARG A 146 -3.64 21.44 -26.86
CA ARG A 146 -4.62 21.05 -25.82
C ARG A 146 -6.04 21.28 -26.24
N LYS A 147 -6.35 22.37 -26.96
CA LYS A 147 -7.70 22.62 -27.50
C LYS A 147 -8.08 21.54 -28.51
N ILE A 148 -7.14 21.15 -29.38
CA ILE A 148 -7.33 20.05 -30.35
C ILE A 148 -7.59 18.73 -29.61
N LEU A 149 -6.72 18.35 -28.66
CA LEU A 149 -6.90 17.14 -27.88
C LEU A 149 -8.22 17.12 -27.10
N SER A 150 -8.59 18.27 -26.52
CA SER A 150 -9.86 18.43 -25.82
C SER A 150 -11.05 18.17 -26.75
N SER A 151 -11.02 18.72 -27.97
CA SER A 151 -12.06 18.49 -28.97
C SER A 151 -12.13 17.02 -29.41
N LEU A 152 -10.98 16.36 -29.59
CA LEU A 152 -10.92 14.93 -29.94
C LEU A 152 -11.51 14.06 -28.82
N ILE A 153 -11.19 14.36 -27.56
CA ILE A 153 -11.76 13.64 -26.41
C ILE A 153 -13.27 13.86 -26.32
N LYS A 154 -13.76 15.10 -26.51
CA LYS A 154 -15.20 15.38 -26.55
C LYS A 154 -15.91 14.52 -27.62
N GLN A 155 -15.36 14.48 -28.82
CA GLN A 155 -15.91 13.68 -29.92
C GLN A 155 -15.92 12.18 -29.59
N ALA A 156 -14.81 11.65 -29.09
CA ALA A 156 -14.72 10.23 -28.72
C ALA A 156 -15.70 9.85 -27.59
N LEU A 157 -15.89 10.73 -26.60
CA LEU A 157 -16.85 10.53 -25.51
C LEU A 157 -18.29 10.46 -26.03
N VAL A 158 -18.67 11.34 -26.96
CA VAL A 158 -20.01 11.32 -27.58
C VAL A 158 -20.22 10.06 -28.43
N GLN A 159 -19.17 9.60 -29.11
CA GLN A 159 -19.22 8.38 -29.94
C GLN A 159 -19.22 7.07 -29.13
N GLY A 160 -18.88 7.13 -27.84
CA GLY A 160 -18.76 5.93 -27.02
C GLY A 160 -17.42 5.18 -27.19
N ASP A 161 -16.40 5.85 -27.73
CA ASP A 161 -15.14 5.24 -28.13
C ASP A 161 -14.02 5.47 -27.11
N VAL A 162 -14.38 5.64 -25.83
CA VAL A 162 -13.42 5.89 -24.74
C VAL A 162 -13.44 4.75 -23.71
N LEU A 163 -12.25 4.38 -23.24
CA LEU A 163 -12.08 3.69 -21.97
C LEU A 163 -11.47 4.67 -20.98
N ILE A 164 -12.16 4.92 -19.87
CA ILE A 164 -11.61 5.70 -18.75
C ILE A 164 -11.25 4.75 -17.61
N ILE A 165 -10.02 4.85 -17.11
CA ILE A 165 -9.59 4.20 -15.88
C ILE A 165 -9.48 5.26 -14.78
N PHE A 166 -10.42 5.25 -13.84
CA PHE A 166 -10.37 6.05 -12.63
C PHE A 166 -9.47 5.37 -11.60
N GLU A 167 -8.28 5.91 -11.41
CA GLU A 167 -7.26 5.34 -10.52
C GLU A 167 -7.37 5.90 -9.10
N GLY A 168 -7.45 4.99 -8.13
CA GLY A 168 -7.22 5.34 -6.73
C GLY A 168 -8.39 6.08 -6.07
N LEU A 169 -9.59 5.49 -6.06
CA LEU A 169 -10.74 6.03 -5.32
C LEU A 169 -10.48 6.19 -3.83
N ASP A 170 -9.66 5.33 -3.25
CA ASP A 170 -9.18 5.43 -1.88
C ASP A 170 -8.18 6.57 -1.64
N GLU A 171 -7.65 7.19 -2.70
CA GLU A 171 -6.65 8.25 -2.60
C GLU A 171 -7.23 9.65 -2.39
N VAL A 172 -8.56 9.78 -2.47
CA VAL A 172 -9.23 11.02 -2.12
C VAL A 172 -8.99 11.30 -0.63
N PRO A 173 -8.53 12.50 -0.23
CA PRO A 173 -8.32 12.82 1.18
C PRO A 173 -9.61 12.72 2.02
N ALA A 174 -9.49 12.23 3.25
CA ALA A 174 -10.63 12.02 4.17
C ALA A 174 -11.46 13.29 4.42
N HIS A 175 -10.81 14.44 4.57
CA HIS A 175 -11.44 15.73 4.81
C HIS A 175 -12.27 16.27 3.64
N ILE A 176 -12.21 15.61 2.47
CA ILE A 176 -12.96 16.02 1.30
C ILE A 176 -14.24 15.19 1.21
N ASP A 177 -15.37 15.90 1.11
CA ASP A 177 -16.65 15.26 0.84
C ASP A 177 -16.62 14.60 -0.55
N ARG A 178 -16.90 13.30 -0.57
CA ARG A 178 -16.92 12.46 -1.76
C ARG A 178 -18.30 12.37 -2.39
N SER A 179 -19.35 12.91 -1.75
CA SER A 179 -20.74 12.79 -2.20
C SER A 179 -20.91 13.23 -3.66
N ASP A 180 -20.43 14.43 -4.01
CA ASP A 180 -20.46 14.96 -5.38
C ASP A 180 -19.66 14.07 -6.35
N LEU A 181 -18.45 13.67 -5.95
CA LEU A 181 -17.59 12.80 -6.77
C LEU A 181 -18.28 11.48 -7.11
N MET A 182 -18.86 10.81 -6.10
CA MET A 182 -19.53 9.52 -6.29
C MET A 182 -20.78 9.68 -7.17
N LYS A 183 -21.52 10.78 -6.99
CA LYS A 183 -22.65 11.10 -7.85
C LYS A 183 -22.21 11.26 -9.31
N GLU A 184 -21.16 12.04 -9.57
CA GLU A 184 -20.66 12.27 -10.94
C GLU A 184 -20.08 11.01 -11.59
N ILE A 185 -19.43 10.13 -10.80
CA ILE A 185 -18.98 8.82 -11.27
C ILE A 185 -20.19 7.95 -11.63
N ASN A 186 -21.22 7.87 -10.78
CA ASN A 186 -22.42 7.08 -11.07
C ASN A 186 -23.19 7.63 -12.28
N ASP A 187 -23.29 8.96 -12.44
CA ASP A 187 -23.87 9.58 -13.63
C ASP A 187 -23.12 9.14 -14.91
N LEU A 188 -21.78 9.03 -14.88
CA LEU A 188 -21.00 8.51 -16.02
C LEU A 188 -21.24 7.02 -16.30
N LEU A 189 -21.47 6.21 -15.26
CA LEU A 189 -21.72 4.78 -15.38
C LEU A 189 -23.13 4.46 -15.89
N GLU A 190 -24.09 5.36 -15.67
CA GLU A 190 -25.51 5.11 -15.92
C GLU A 190 -26.08 5.83 -17.14
N ARG A 191 -25.38 6.85 -17.66
CA ARG A 191 -25.93 7.78 -18.66
C ARG A 191 -25.00 7.95 -19.86
N GLY A 192 -25.61 8.18 -21.02
CA GLY A 192 -24.90 8.58 -22.22
C GLY A 192 -24.34 10.01 -22.11
N ILE A 193 -23.45 10.37 -23.02
CA ILE A 193 -22.81 11.69 -23.08
C ILE A 193 -23.22 12.39 -24.38
N ASP A 194 -23.88 13.54 -24.25
CA ASP A 194 -24.27 14.41 -25.36
C ASP A 194 -23.37 15.65 -25.43
N TYR A 195 -23.29 16.27 -26.60
CA TYR A 195 -22.60 17.54 -26.81
C TYR A 195 -23.59 18.66 -27.13
N ASP A 196 -23.52 19.75 -26.35
CA ASP A 196 -24.22 20.99 -26.65
C ASP A 196 -23.31 21.93 -27.47
N PRO A 197 -23.55 22.10 -28.78
CA PRO A 197 -22.74 22.96 -29.63
C PRO A 197 -22.89 24.46 -29.30
N LYS A 198 -23.95 24.89 -28.62
CA LYS A 198 -24.13 26.30 -28.23
C LYS A 198 -23.28 26.66 -27.02
N LEU A 199 -23.13 25.72 -26.09
CA LEU A 199 -22.35 25.91 -24.87
C LEU A 199 -20.90 25.41 -25.00
N ASP A 200 -20.58 24.71 -26.10
CA ASP A 200 -19.35 23.94 -26.30
C ASP A 200 -19.02 23.03 -25.10
N LYS A 201 -20.05 22.35 -24.59
CA LYS A 201 -19.95 21.54 -23.37
C LYS A 201 -20.59 20.17 -23.57
N LEU A 202 -20.05 19.19 -22.86
CA LEU A 202 -20.69 17.89 -22.73
C LEU A 202 -21.74 17.94 -21.62
N SER A 203 -22.78 17.15 -21.79
CA SER A 203 -23.84 16.95 -20.80
C SER A 203 -24.24 15.49 -20.75
N TYR A 204 -24.90 15.07 -19.68
CA TYR A 204 -25.45 13.72 -19.60
C TYR A 204 -26.77 13.65 -20.35
N SER A 205 -26.96 12.63 -21.16
CA SER A 205 -28.21 12.41 -21.89
C SER A 205 -29.39 12.23 -20.91
N VAL A 206 -30.56 12.74 -21.30
CA VAL A 206 -31.81 12.66 -20.51
C VAL A 206 -32.60 11.40 -20.87
N PHE A 207 -32.37 10.85 -22.07
CA PHE A 207 -33.05 9.67 -22.58
C PHE A 207 -32.03 8.67 -23.09
N ASP A 208 -32.04 7.46 -22.52
CA ASP A 208 -31.47 6.31 -23.23
C ASP A 208 -32.23 5.01 -22.95
N ARG A 209 -33.33 4.79 -23.67
CA ARG A 209 -34.05 3.49 -23.67
C ARG A 209 -33.34 2.41 -24.49
N LYS A 210 -32.23 2.71 -25.19
CA LYS A 210 -31.51 1.74 -26.03
C LYS A 210 -30.22 1.24 -25.39
N GLU A 211 -29.51 2.04 -24.60
CA GLU A 211 -28.29 1.57 -23.92
C GLU A 211 -28.55 0.88 -22.56
N ILE A 212 -29.63 1.21 -21.85
CA ILE A 212 -29.89 0.65 -20.52
C ILE A 212 -30.29 -0.85 -20.60
N ASN A 213 -30.94 -1.29 -21.68
CA ASN A 213 -31.29 -2.69 -21.88
C ASN A 213 -30.12 -3.55 -22.42
N SER A 214 -28.99 -2.92 -22.77
CA SER A 214 -27.73 -3.56 -23.16
C SER A 214 -26.58 -3.19 -22.21
N ALA A 215 -26.87 -2.80 -20.97
CA ALA A 215 -25.88 -2.28 -20.01
C ALA A 215 -24.68 -3.24 -19.74
N ASN A 216 -24.81 -4.51 -20.11
CA ASN A 216 -23.75 -5.52 -20.03
C ASN A 216 -23.17 -5.95 -21.40
N ASP A 217 -23.58 -5.36 -22.52
CA ASP A 217 -22.90 -5.58 -23.79
C ASP A 217 -21.59 -4.78 -23.78
N ALA A 218 -20.49 -5.48 -23.56
CA ALA A 218 -19.16 -4.87 -23.56
C ALA A 218 -18.90 -4.11 -24.88
N GLY A 219 -19.50 -4.52 -26.01
CA GLY A 219 -19.20 -3.96 -27.33
C GLY A 219 -19.62 -2.51 -27.57
N VAL A 220 -20.51 -1.91 -26.76
CA VAL A 220 -21.18 -0.63 -27.07
C VAL A 220 -20.90 0.45 -26.03
N GLY A 221 -20.66 1.69 -26.48
CA GLY A 221 -20.56 2.88 -25.64
C GLY A 221 -19.25 3.01 -24.84
N ASN A 222 -19.13 4.11 -24.10
CA ASN A 222 -17.96 4.35 -23.25
C ASN A 222 -17.80 3.24 -22.20
N ARG A 223 -16.56 3.02 -21.75
CA ARG A 223 -16.22 2.05 -20.71
C ARG A 223 -15.48 2.70 -19.56
N PHE A 224 -15.70 2.19 -18.35
CA PHE A 224 -15.14 2.73 -17.12
C PHE A 224 -14.58 1.61 -16.25
N ILE A 225 -13.32 1.74 -15.85
CA ILE A 225 -12.68 0.89 -14.85
C ILE A 225 -12.33 1.76 -13.66
N ILE A 226 -12.73 1.35 -12.47
CA ILE A 226 -12.42 2.09 -11.24
C ILE A 226 -11.48 1.25 -10.40
N THR A 227 -10.42 1.82 -9.86
CA THR A 227 -9.55 1.11 -8.92
C THR A 227 -9.67 1.65 -7.51
N SER A 228 -9.72 0.76 -6.52
CA SER A 228 -9.78 1.12 -5.11
C SER A 228 -9.06 0.10 -4.26
N ARG A 229 -8.53 0.53 -3.11
CA ARG A 229 -8.19 -0.41 -2.03
C ARG A 229 -9.44 -1.10 -1.49
N ILE A 230 -9.24 -2.33 -1.02
CA ILE A 230 -10.26 -3.07 -0.27
C ILE A 230 -10.50 -2.42 1.10
N GLU A 231 -9.47 -1.79 1.66
CA GLU A 231 -9.55 -1.02 2.89
C GLU A 231 -10.30 0.30 2.63
N GLY A 232 -11.28 0.62 3.48
CA GLY A 232 -12.07 1.86 3.40
C GLY A 232 -13.38 1.76 2.62
N ASN A 233 -13.61 0.67 1.89
CA ASN A 233 -14.90 0.33 1.25
C ASN A 233 -15.53 1.47 0.40
N TYR A 234 -14.73 2.39 -0.13
CA TYR A 234 -15.24 3.52 -0.91
C TYR A 234 -15.98 3.08 -2.17
N PHE A 235 -15.64 1.90 -2.70
CA PHE A 235 -16.30 1.29 -3.85
C PHE A 235 -17.74 0.80 -3.56
N ASP A 236 -18.19 0.75 -2.31
CA ASP A 236 -19.58 0.39 -1.97
C ASP A 236 -20.58 1.48 -2.39
N GLN A 237 -20.11 2.72 -2.60
CA GLN A 237 -20.91 3.85 -3.08
C GLN A 237 -21.03 3.90 -4.61
N ILE A 238 -20.25 3.09 -5.32
CA ILE A 238 -20.39 2.89 -6.76
C ILE A 238 -21.63 2.03 -7.02
N ASN A 239 -22.33 2.30 -8.12
CA ASN A 239 -23.53 1.56 -8.54
C ASN A 239 -23.39 0.04 -8.29
N TYR A 240 -24.40 -0.51 -7.62
CA TYR A 240 -24.44 -1.90 -7.16
C TYR A 240 -24.30 -2.92 -8.31
N TYR A 241 -24.78 -2.60 -9.51
CA TYR A 241 -24.74 -3.49 -10.67
C TYR A 241 -23.36 -3.58 -11.32
N VAL A 242 -22.41 -2.71 -10.96
CA VAL A 242 -21.04 -2.75 -11.47
C VAL A 242 -20.26 -3.87 -10.77
N PRO A 243 -19.74 -4.88 -11.49
CA PRO A 243 -18.97 -5.97 -10.89
C PRO A 243 -17.73 -5.48 -10.14
N ARG A 244 -17.42 -6.13 -9.03
CA ARG A 244 -16.23 -5.88 -8.22
C ARG A 244 -15.30 -7.08 -8.33
N LEU A 245 -14.15 -6.87 -8.96
CA LEU A 245 -13.12 -7.88 -9.18
C LEU A 245 -11.95 -7.62 -8.24
N THR A 246 -11.54 -8.64 -7.49
CA THR A 246 -10.41 -8.51 -6.57
C THR A 246 -9.14 -9.03 -7.24
N ILE A 247 -8.05 -8.26 -7.18
CA ILE A 247 -6.73 -8.73 -7.60
C ILE A 247 -6.28 -9.81 -6.61
N GLU A 248 -6.02 -11.01 -7.14
CA GLU A 248 -5.41 -12.10 -6.38
C GLU A 248 -3.93 -11.82 -6.10
N ASP A 249 -3.42 -12.42 -5.02
CA ASP A 249 -1.99 -12.46 -4.76
C ASP A 249 -1.26 -13.19 -5.90
N MET A 250 0.03 -12.89 -6.09
CA MET A 250 0.81 -13.58 -7.13
C MET A 250 0.85 -15.08 -6.86
N SER A 251 0.47 -15.86 -7.87
CA SER A 251 0.73 -17.30 -7.87
C SER A 251 2.23 -17.59 -7.86
N ASN A 252 2.59 -18.84 -7.55
CA ASN A 252 3.99 -19.29 -7.60
C ASN A 252 4.64 -18.99 -8.97
N ASP A 253 3.92 -19.22 -10.07
CA ASP A 253 4.42 -18.98 -11.42
C ASP A 253 4.59 -17.48 -11.72
N ALA A 254 3.67 -16.65 -11.23
CA ALA A 254 3.76 -15.20 -11.36
C ALA A 254 4.95 -14.65 -10.56
N LEU A 255 5.13 -15.08 -9.31
CA LEU A 255 6.26 -14.69 -8.47
C LEU A 255 7.60 -15.14 -9.08
N LYS A 256 7.66 -16.38 -9.58
CA LYS A 256 8.83 -16.91 -10.27
C LYS A 256 9.19 -16.09 -11.51
N SER A 257 8.19 -15.75 -12.32
CA SER A 257 8.37 -14.89 -13.51
C SER A 257 8.85 -13.49 -13.13
N PHE A 258 8.27 -12.91 -12.07
CA PHE A 258 8.70 -11.63 -11.51
C PHE A 258 10.18 -11.67 -11.09
N CYS A 259 10.58 -12.68 -10.33
CA CYS A 259 11.96 -12.84 -9.85
C CYS A 259 12.94 -12.93 -11.02
N ASN A 260 12.63 -13.75 -12.03
CA ASN A 260 13.50 -13.91 -13.19
C ASN A 260 13.63 -12.61 -14.01
N ALA A 261 12.51 -11.94 -14.29
CA ALA A 261 12.52 -10.66 -15.00
C ALA A 261 13.33 -9.60 -14.23
N TYR A 262 13.18 -9.54 -12.90
CA TYR A 262 13.93 -8.61 -12.06
C TYR A 262 15.45 -8.87 -12.13
N MET A 263 15.88 -10.14 -12.01
CA MET A 263 17.29 -10.50 -12.07
C MET A 263 17.90 -10.22 -13.46
N GLU A 264 17.12 -10.41 -14.52
CA GLU A 264 17.53 -10.05 -15.89
C GLU A 264 17.76 -8.53 -16.04
N CYS A 265 16.83 -7.71 -15.53
CA CYS A 265 17.02 -6.25 -15.52
C CYS A 265 18.27 -5.83 -14.74
N ILE A 266 18.55 -6.46 -13.59
CA ILE A 266 19.75 -6.16 -12.79
C ILE A 266 21.03 -6.54 -13.53
N LYS A 267 21.02 -7.68 -14.24
CA LYS A 267 22.12 -8.08 -15.12
C LYS A 267 22.37 -7.03 -16.20
N GLU A 268 21.33 -6.55 -16.87
CA GLU A 268 21.46 -5.49 -17.89
C GLU A 268 22.02 -4.18 -17.31
N ILE A 269 21.57 -3.78 -16.12
CA ILE A 269 22.06 -2.58 -15.43
C ILE A 269 23.54 -2.72 -15.06
N ASN A 270 23.96 -3.88 -14.52
CA ASN A 270 25.35 -4.12 -14.15
C ASN A 270 26.27 -4.08 -15.38
N VAL A 271 25.82 -4.64 -16.52
CA VAL A 271 26.54 -4.54 -17.81
C VAL A 271 26.68 -3.08 -18.23
N LYS A 272 25.59 -2.30 -18.22
CA LYS A 272 25.62 -0.88 -18.61
C LYS A 272 26.49 0.00 -17.69
N THR A 273 26.59 -0.36 -16.41
CA THR A 273 27.31 0.43 -15.40
C THR A 273 28.76 -0.03 -15.17
N GLY A 274 29.22 -1.05 -15.90
CA GLY A 274 30.58 -1.59 -15.76
C GLY A 274 30.86 -2.25 -14.41
N ARG A 275 29.82 -2.61 -13.64
CA ARG A 275 29.96 -3.36 -12.39
C ARG A 275 30.29 -4.82 -12.70
N GLN A 276 31.05 -5.48 -11.82
CA GLN A 276 31.39 -6.90 -11.99
C GLN A 276 30.12 -7.73 -12.26
N MET A 277 30.15 -8.53 -13.33
CA MET A 277 29.07 -9.45 -13.63
C MET A 277 29.06 -10.58 -12.59
N LYS A 278 28.06 -10.57 -11.71
CA LYS A 278 27.68 -11.78 -10.98
C LYS A 278 26.84 -12.66 -11.92
N GLU A 279 27.22 -13.93 -12.04
CA GLU A 279 26.43 -14.91 -12.79
C GLU A 279 25.27 -15.38 -11.90
N TYR A 280 24.05 -15.01 -12.27
CA TYR A 280 22.85 -15.43 -11.56
C TYR A 280 22.27 -16.68 -12.21
N LYS A 281 22.01 -17.72 -11.39
CA LYS A 281 21.27 -18.89 -11.85
C LYS A 281 19.81 -18.52 -12.09
N LYS A 282 19.20 -19.14 -13.09
CA LYS A 282 17.74 -19.05 -13.30
C LYS A 282 17.02 -19.48 -12.02
N ASP A 283 15.94 -18.79 -11.67
CA ASP A 283 15.12 -19.05 -10.48
C ASP A 283 15.84 -18.87 -9.13
N GLN A 284 17.08 -18.36 -9.10
CA GLN A 284 17.88 -18.27 -7.86
C GLN A 284 17.18 -17.45 -6.77
N LEU A 285 16.69 -16.25 -7.11
CA LEU A 285 15.93 -15.40 -6.17
C LEU A 285 14.63 -16.08 -5.72
N TYR A 286 13.89 -16.70 -6.64
CA TYR A 286 12.66 -17.42 -6.31
C TYR A 286 12.91 -18.58 -5.33
N ASN A 287 13.98 -19.35 -5.55
CA ASN A 287 14.38 -20.43 -4.66
C ASN A 287 14.77 -19.90 -3.28
N GLU A 288 15.43 -18.73 -3.20
CA GLU A 288 15.77 -18.16 -1.90
C GLU A 288 14.55 -17.65 -1.12
N ILE A 289 13.59 -17.05 -1.82
CA ILE A 289 12.32 -16.63 -1.23
C ILE A 289 11.54 -17.84 -0.71
N THR A 290 11.46 -18.94 -1.48
CA THR A 290 10.66 -20.11 -1.12
C THR A 290 11.25 -20.98 -0.01
N LYS A 291 12.56 -20.84 0.31
CA LYS A 291 13.17 -21.49 1.49
C LYS A 291 12.53 -21.03 2.81
N ASN A 292 12.04 -19.80 2.87
CA ASN A 292 11.48 -19.20 4.06
C ASN A 292 10.00 -18.87 3.84
N LYS A 293 9.13 -19.62 4.52
CA LYS A 293 7.68 -19.46 4.37
C LYS A 293 7.20 -18.04 4.68
N ASP A 294 7.78 -17.38 5.69
CA ASP A 294 7.36 -16.03 6.09
C ASP A 294 7.72 -15.00 5.02
N ILE A 295 8.92 -15.10 4.45
CA ILE A 295 9.35 -14.23 3.34
C ILE A 295 8.54 -14.53 2.08
N PHE A 296 8.24 -15.79 1.81
CA PHE A 296 7.37 -16.18 0.70
C PHE A 296 5.97 -15.55 0.82
N GLN A 297 5.35 -15.58 2.00
CA GLN A 297 4.04 -14.95 2.25
C GLN A 297 4.06 -13.43 2.06
N LEU A 298 5.21 -12.78 2.18
CA LEU A 298 5.37 -11.37 1.84
C LEU A 298 5.55 -11.18 0.33
N ALA A 299 6.31 -12.06 -0.30
CA ALA A 299 6.68 -11.96 -1.72
C ALA A 299 5.52 -12.21 -2.68
N ILE A 300 4.41 -12.83 -2.25
CA ILE A 300 3.21 -12.94 -3.10
C ILE A 300 2.57 -11.56 -3.38
N ASN A 301 2.89 -10.53 -2.59
CA ASN A 301 2.56 -9.14 -2.89
C ASN A 301 3.63 -8.51 -3.80
N PRO A 302 3.30 -8.03 -5.02
CA PRO A 302 4.28 -7.53 -5.99
C PRO A 302 5.19 -6.41 -5.46
N GLN A 303 4.64 -5.51 -4.65
CA GLN A 303 5.42 -4.41 -4.08
C GLN A 303 6.46 -4.93 -3.09
N LEU A 304 6.08 -5.83 -2.18
CA LEU A 304 7.02 -6.44 -1.24
C LEU A 304 8.03 -7.34 -1.94
N ALA A 305 7.62 -8.07 -2.98
CA ALA A 305 8.53 -8.85 -3.83
C ALA A 305 9.65 -7.97 -4.40
N SER A 306 9.33 -6.76 -4.85
CA SER A 306 10.32 -5.80 -5.35
C SER A 306 11.31 -5.35 -4.27
N VAL A 307 10.84 -5.17 -3.03
CA VAL A 307 11.72 -4.80 -1.91
C VAL A 307 12.61 -5.97 -1.51
N ILE A 308 12.06 -7.18 -1.44
CA ILE A 308 12.82 -8.41 -1.14
C ILE A 308 13.91 -8.62 -2.18
N ALA A 309 13.58 -8.49 -3.47
CA ALA A 309 14.52 -8.61 -4.57
C ALA A 309 15.62 -7.54 -4.50
N ALA A 310 15.27 -6.30 -4.14
CA ALA A 310 16.23 -5.22 -3.95
C ALA A 310 17.19 -5.48 -2.77
N ILE A 311 16.70 -6.11 -1.70
CA ILE A 311 17.50 -6.49 -0.53
C ILE A 311 18.40 -7.67 -0.84
N TYR A 312 17.88 -8.69 -1.53
CA TYR A 312 18.66 -9.83 -1.99
C TYR A 312 19.94 -9.41 -2.71
N ASN A 313 19.81 -8.53 -3.71
CA ASN A 313 20.95 -8.06 -4.50
C ASN A 313 21.94 -7.16 -3.76
N GLN A 314 21.53 -6.57 -2.62
CA GLN A 314 22.37 -5.69 -1.81
C GLN A 314 23.09 -6.41 -0.67
N TYR A 315 22.61 -7.57 -0.24
CA TYR A 315 23.16 -8.35 0.87
C TYR A 315 23.68 -9.71 0.40
N ASP A 316 24.61 -9.68 -0.57
CA ASP A 316 25.34 -10.85 -1.07
C ASP A 316 24.47 -12.06 -1.42
N ASP A 317 23.34 -11.80 -2.08
CA ASP A 317 22.48 -12.84 -2.63
C ASP A 317 21.96 -13.80 -1.54
N LYS A 318 21.75 -13.27 -0.32
CA LYS A 318 21.16 -13.96 0.82
C LYS A 318 20.05 -13.14 1.46
N LEU A 319 18.92 -13.80 1.71
CA LEU A 319 17.82 -13.23 2.49
C LEU A 319 18.02 -13.52 3.98
N PRO A 320 17.55 -12.64 4.87
CA PRO A 320 17.51 -12.94 6.29
C PRO A 320 16.58 -14.12 6.61
N ASP A 321 16.82 -14.81 7.72
CA ASP A 321 15.97 -15.92 8.16
C ASP A 321 14.66 -15.47 8.80
N LYS A 322 14.58 -14.21 9.29
CA LYS A 322 13.38 -13.68 9.95
C LYS A 322 12.80 -12.49 9.20
N ARG A 323 11.47 -12.41 9.12
CA ARG A 323 10.75 -11.29 8.49
C ARG A 323 11.11 -9.91 9.10
N ILE A 324 11.34 -9.88 10.42
CA ILE A 324 11.73 -8.65 11.15
C ILE A 324 13.09 -8.13 10.66
N ASP A 325 14.05 -9.02 10.42
CA ASP A 325 15.36 -8.66 9.85
C ASP A 325 15.23 -8.11 8.44
N LEU A 326 14.33 -8.69 7.64
CA LEU A 326 14.04 -8.19 6.30
C LEU A 326 13.49 -6.76 6.35
N TYR A 327 12.55 -6.45 7.25
CA TYR A 327 12.03 -5.09 7.41
C TYR A 327 13.12 -4.12 7.87
N GLU A 328 13.92 -4.49 8.87
CA GLU A 328 15.01 -3.67 9.39
C GLU A 328 16.02 -3.33 8.30
N LYS A 329 16.46 -4.34 7.53
CA LYS A 329 17.39 -4.16 6.42
C LYS A 329 16.77 -3.33 5.28
N ALA A 330 15.50 -3.55 4.96
CA ALA A 330 14.80 -2.80 3.92
C ALA A 330 14.69 -1.31 4.25
N ILE A 331 14.18 -0.98 5.44
CA ILE A 331 14.03 0.39 5.91
C ILE A 331 15.40 1.04 6.09
N GLY A 332 16.35 0.32 6.67
CA GLY A 332 17.73 0.80 6.84
C GLY A 332 18.36 1.20 5.51
N LYS A 333 18.17 0.41 4.45
CA LYS A 333 18.67 0.76 3.11
C LYS A 333 17.93 1.93 2.47
N MET A 334 16.62 2.06 2.66
CA MET A 334 15.87 3.23 2.19
C MET A 334 16.35 4.50 2.90
N ILE A 335 16.59 4.45 4.21
CA ILE A 335 17.14 5.57 4.99
C ILE A 335 18.60 5.87 4.58
N GLU A 336 19.43 4.85 4.40
CA GLU A 336 20.83 5.03 3.96
C GLU A 336 20.88 5.77 2.62
N ARG A 337 20.02 5.41 1.66
CA ARG A 337 19.92 6.10 0.36
C ARG A 337 19.60 7.59 0.48
N LEU A 338 18.90 8.01 1.53
CA LEU A 338 18.63 9.43 1.80
C LEU A 338 19.86 10.16 2.35
N THR A 339 20.76 9.42 2.99
CA THR A 339 21.99 9.96 3.59
C THR A 339 23.21 9.87 2.68
N THR A 340 23.19 9.00 1.67
CA THR A 340 24.36 8.72 0.84
C THR A 340 24.43 9.66 -0.36
N VAL A 341 25.59 10.32 -0.51
CA VAL A 341 25.93 11.19 -1.63
C VAL A 341 26.08 10.34 -2.90
N SER A 342 25.13 10.41 -3.82
CA SER A 342 25.34 9.89 -5.16
C SER A 342 26.10 10.92 -6.00
N THR A 343 27.25 10.56 -6.55
CA THR A 343 28.12 11.41 -7.38
C THR A 343 27.55 11.68 -8.79
N VAL A 344 26.39 11.09 -9.13
CA VAL A 344 25.86 11.03 -10.51
C VAL A 344 24.62 11.90 -10.70
N SER A 345 24.05 12.48 -9.64
CA SER A 345 22.91 13.40 -9.72
C SER A 345 23.19 14.67 -8.92
N SER A 346 22.84 15.84 -9.46
CA SER A 346 23.09 17.17 -8.88
C SER A 346 22.38 17.44 -7.55
N THR A 347 21.75 16.43 -6.93
CA THR A 347 21.13 16.44 -5.60
C THR A 347 22.10 16.01 -4.48
N SER A 348 23.41 16.09 -4.74
CA SER A 348 24.51 15.45 -4.02
C SER A 348 24.96 16.11 -2.70
N TYR A 349 24.30 17.16 -2.21
CA TYR A 349 24.78 17.95 -1.06
C TYR A 349 23.99 17.76 0.25
N ILE A 350 22.88 17.02 0.18
CA ILE A 350 21.82 17.06 1.17
C ILE A 350 22.24 16.56 2.57
N SER A 351 22.88 15.41 2.72
CA SER A 351 23.11 14.85 4.06
C SER A 351 24.17 15.57 4.88
N LYS A 352 25.24 16.05 4.21
CA LYS A 352 26.36 16.75 4.85
C LYS A 352 26.04 18.22 5.14
N GLU A 353 25.25 18.86 4.28
CA GLU A 353 24.80 20.25 4.41
C GLU A 353 23.63 20.39 5.41
N LEU A 354 22.83 19.35 5.60
CA LEU A 354 21.68 19.35 6.52
C LEU A 354 21.98 18.80 7.92
N GLY A 355 23.17 18.24 8.17
CA GLY A 355 23.54 17.67 9.48
C GLY A 355 22.70 16.46 9.92
N LEU A 356 22.00 15.83 8.99
CA LEU A 356 21.10 14.70 9.27
C LEU A 356 21.88 13.39 9.29
N ASN A 357 21.76 12.65 10.37
CA ASN A 357 22.25 11.28 10.47
C ASN A 357 21.11 10.27 10.30
N SER A 358 21.46 8.99 10.11
CA SER A 358 20.50 7.90 9.99
C SER A 358 19.58 7.81 11.20
N THR A 359 20.09 8.03 12.40
CA THR A 359 19.34 7.98 13.67
C THR A 359 18.17 8.94 13.70
N ILE A 360 18.36 10.19 13.26
CA ILE A 360 17.30 11.21 13.17
C ILE A 360 16.23 10.76 12.18
N LEU A 361 16.62 10.27 11.01
CA LEU A 361 15.67 9.81 10.00
C LEU A 361 14.86 8.61 10.49
N TRP A 362 15.50 7.66 11.18
CA TRP A 362 14.80 6.56 11.85
C TRP A 362 13.77 7.07 12.86
N SER A 363 14.14 8.05 13.70
CA SER A 363 13.22 8.65 14.68
C SER A 363 12.02 9.32 14.00
N ILE A 364 12.27 10.14 12.97
CA ILE A 364 11.21 10.81 12.21
C ILE A 364 10.26 9.76 11.60
N MET A 365 10.81 8.70 10.99
CA MET A 365 10.00 7.64 10.40
C MET A 365 9.16 6.88 11.45
N GLN A 366 9.71 6.66 12.65
CA GLN A 366 9.00 6.04 13.78
C GLN A 366 7.84 6.91 14.28
N GLU A 367 8.06 8.22 14.47
CA GLU A 367 7.00 9.15 14.89
C GLU A 367 5.90 9.27 13.82
N ILE A 368 6.27 9.33 12.54
CA ILE A 368 5.31 9.33 11.43
C ILE A 368 4.48 8.03 11.42
N ALA A 369 5.12 6.88 11.63
CA ALA A 369 4.45 5.60 11.69
C ALA A 369 3.48 5.49 12.85
N GLU A 370 3.87 5.92 14.05
CA GLU A 370 2.98 5.96 15.21
C GLU A 370 1.78 6.88 14.98
N TYR A 371 2.00 8.07 14.42
CA TYR A 371 0.92 9.00 14.07
C TYR A 371 -0.07 8.37 13.09
N LEU A 372 0.43 7.84 11.97
CA LEU A 372 -0.37 7.20 10.92
C LEU A 372 -1.06 5.93 11.40
N HIS A 373 -0.58 5.27 12.45
CA HIS A 373 -1.19 4.06 12.98
C HIS A 373 -2.30 4.36 13.99
N ASN A 374 -2.23 5.52 14.66
CA ASN A 374 -3.27 6.04 15.54
C ASN A 374 -4.43 6.72 14.79
N LYS A 375 -4.25 7.05 13.52
CA LYS A 375 -5.23 7.75 12.68
C LYS A 375 -5.57 6.90 11.47
N VAL A 376 -6.85 6.79 11.12
CA VAL A 376 -7.28 6.09 9.89
C VAL A 376 -6.94 6.91 8.64
N GLU A 377 -6.66 8.21 8.82
CA GLU A 377 -6.42 9.17 7.74
C GLU A 377 -4.94 9.29 7.36
N GLY A 378 -4.68 9.69 6.11
CA GLY A 378 -3.33 10.03 5.64
C GLY A 378 -2.70 11.19 6.40
N LEU A 379 -1.38 11.30 6.32
CA LEU A 379 -0.62 12.36 7.01
C LEU A 379 -0.56 13.60 6.13
N GLY A 380 -1.32 14.66 6.46
CA GLY A 380 -1.20 15.94 5.76
C GLY A 380 0.17 16.61 5.98
N GLU A 381 0.66 17.37 5.00
CA GLU A 381 2.01 17.99 5.01
C GLU A 381 2.22 18.89 6.23
N LYS A 382 1.19 19.62 6.66
CA LYS A 382 1.28 20.46 7.87
C LYS A 382 1.71 19.63 9.09
N ILE A 383 1.06 18.48 9.29
CA ILE A 383 1.34 17.60 10.42
C ILE A 383 2.70 16.90 10.22
N LEU A 384 3.04 16.52 8.98
CA LEU A 384 4.37 16.00 8.66
C LEU A 384 5.47 16.99 9.09
N ARG A 385 5.31 18.27 8.75
CA ARG A 385 6.25 19.34 9.15
C ARG A 385 6.32 19.52 10.66
N GLU A 386 5.20 19.38 11.37
CA GLU A 386 5.17 19.43 12.84
C GLU A 386 5.94 18.26 13.48
N ILE A 387 5.74 17.04 12.98
CA ILE A 387 6.46 15.84 13.45
C ILE A 387 7.98 16.00 13.20
N ILE A 388 8.38 16.36 11.96
CA ILE A 388 9.78 16.57 11.62
C ILE A 388 10.39 17.65 12.52
N ARG A 389 9.70 18.79 12.72
CA ARG A 389 10.19 19.88 13.57
C ARG A 389 10.44 19.39 15.00
N LYS A 390 9.49 18.65 15.59
CA LYS A 390 9.63 18.12 16.95
C LYS A 390 10.87 17.23 17.09
N SER A 391 11.02 16.23 16.21
CA SER A 391 12.17 15.31 16.24
C SER A 391 13.51 16.02 16.04
N LEU A 392 13.57 17.00 15.12
CA LEU A 392 14.79 17.78 14.89
C LEU A 392 15.17 18.61 16.12
N LEU A 393 14.22 19.34 16.71
CA LEU A 393 14.47 20.17 17.90
C LEU A 393 14.97 19.34 19.08
N GLU A 394 14.40 18.17 19.30
CA GLU A 394 14.83 17.27 20.38
C GLU A 394 16.21 16.68 20.12
N SER A 395 16.52 16.30 18.87
CA SER A 395 17.85 15.83 18.48
C SER A 395 18.92 16.92 18.61
N PHE A 396 18.61 18.18 18.28
CA PHE A 396 19.56 19.28 18.42
C PHE A 396 19.85 19.61 19.89
N LYS A 397 18.85 19.51 20.78
CA LYS A 397 19.05 19.65 22.24
C LYS A 397 20.05 18.62 22.77
N GLN A 398 20.02 17.39 22.26
CA GLN A 398 20.90 16.31 22.71
C GLN A 398 22.34 16.43 22.19
N SER A 399 22.53 17.07 21.03
CA SER A 399 23.83 17.14 20.35
C SER A 399 24.63 18.42 20.60
N SER A 400 24.08 19.39 21.35
CA SER A 400 24.70 20.70 21.65
C SER A 400 25.20 21.47 20.41
N LYS A 401 24.69 21.12 19.22
CA LYS A 401 24.99 21.78 17.95
C LYS A 401 23.79 22.63 17.54
N ASN A 402 24.02 23.92 17.30
CA ASN A 402 23.04 24.72 16.57
C ASN A 402 23.11 24.35 15.08
N PRO A 403 21.96 24.20 14.41
CA PRO A 403 21.96 23.99 12.97
C PRO A 403 22.51 25.25 12.26
N ASP A 404 23.40 25.06 11.29
CA ASP A 404 23.92 26.15 10.44
C ASP A 404 22.85 26.72 9.51
N MET A 405 21.80 25.94 9.23
CA MET A 405 20.64 26.29 8.40
C MET A 405 19.41 26.59 9.25
N ASN A 406 18.54 27.47 8.76
CA ASN A 406 17.22 27.68 9.37
C ASN A 406 16.42 26.35 9.38
N ILE A 407 15.86 26.00 10.54
CA ILE A 407 15.06 24.78 10.75
C ILE A 407 13.91 24.66 9.74
N ASP A 408 13.29 25.76 9.34
CA ASP A 408 12.16 25.76 8.40
C ASP A 408 12.60 25.41 6.97
N GLU A 409 13.80 25.83 6.58
CA GLU A 409 14.40 25.45 5.30
C GLU A 409 14.80 23.97 5.31
N LEU A 410 15.41 23.50 6.40
CA LEU A 410 15.74 22.09 6.62
C LEU A 410 14.50 21.19 6.53
N ILE A 411 13.41 21.56 7.20
CA ILE A 411 12.14 20.84 7.15
C ILE A 411 11.61 20.81 5.71
N SER A 412 11.65 21.93 5.00
CA SER A 412 11.14 22.01 3.62
C SER A 412 11.92 21.08 2.69
N ARG A 413 13.25 21.12 2.75
CA ARG A 413 14.12 20.19 2.00
C ARG A 413 13.83 18.73 2.37
N LEU A 414 13.68 18.42 3.67
CA LEU A 414 13.34 17.08 4.14
C LEU A 414 12.00 16.58 3.60
N VAL A 415 10.97 17.43 3.61
CA VAL A 415 9.66 17.09 3.05
C VAL A 415 9.80 16.75 1.56
N ASP A 416 10.55 17.54 0.79
CA ASP A 416 10.76 17.28 -0.64
C ASP A 416 11.53 15.97 -0.89
N ILE A 417 12.54 15.68 -0.06
CA ILE A 417 13.27 14.40 -0.12
C ILE A 417 12.34 13.22 0.19
N LEU A 418 11.51 13.34 1.22
CA LEU A 418 10.52 12.32 1.58
C LEU A 418 9.44 12.15 0.49
N LYS A 419 9.08 13.23 -0.24
CA LYS A 419 8.16 13.18 -1.38
C LYS A 419 8.74 12.39 -2.56
N TYR A 420 10.00 12.64 -2.92
CA TYR A 420 10.52 12.21 -4.23
C TYR A 420 11.63 11.16 -4.20
N GLN A 421 12.30 10.94 -3.07
CA GLN A 421 13.57 10.18 -3.03
C GLN A 421 13.61 9.06 -1.98
N ALA A 422 12.82 9.15 -0.91
CA ALA A 422 12.90 8.21 0.21
C ALA A 422 12.53 6.76 -0.14
N GLY A 423 11.58 6.56 -1.05
CA GLY A 423 11.06 5.24 -1.38
C GLY A 423 10.39 4.50 -0.21
N LEU A 424 10.29 5.13 0.97
CA LEU A 424 9.68 4.59 2.18
C LEU A 424 8.34 5.29 2.48
N LEU A 425 8.32 6.62 2.34
CA LEU A 425 7.12 7.45 2.37
C LEU A 425 6.80 7.89 0.94
N SER A 426 5.53 7.91 0.58
CA SER A 426 5.04 8.39 -0.71
C SER A 426 3.89 9.36 -0.49
N GLU A 427 3.89 10.44 -1.25
CA GLU A 427 2.73 11.31 -1.35
C GLU A 427 1.55 10.53 -2.01
N PHE A 428 0.36 10.68 -1.45
CA PHE A 428 -0.88 10.20 -2.03
C PHE A 428 -1.97 11.25 -1.80
N GLY A 429 -2.62 11.71 -2.85
CA GLY A 429 -3.62 12.78 -2.75
C GLY A 429 -3.09 14.07 -2.13
N HIS A 430 -2.64 14.99 -3.00
CA HIS A 430 -2.11 16.34 -2.71
C HIS A 430 -1.72 16.62 -1.25
N ASN A 431 -0.40 16.58 -1.01
CA ASN A 431 0.24 16.87 0.27
C ASN A 431 -0.22 15.95 1.40
N SER A 432 -0.79 14.77 1.12
CA SER A 432 -0.98 13.71 2.11
C SER A 432 0.04 12.61 1.89
N PHE A 433 0.52 11.99 2.96
CA PHE A 433 1.62 11.04 2.93
C PHE A 433 1.22 9.71 3.55
N ARG A 434 1.78 8.62 3.01
CA ARG A 434 1.66 7.28 3.55
C ARG A 434 2.94 6.48 3.32
N PHE A 435 3.14 5.43 4.11
CA PHE A 435 4.19 4.47 3.82
C PHE A 435 3.87 3.70 2.54
N ILE A 436 4.93 3.33 1.81
CA ILE A 436 4.80 2.53 0.60
C ILE A 436 4.05 1.22 0.85
N HIS A 437 4.21 0.62 2.03
CA HIS A 437 3.50 -0.59 2.45
C HIS A 437 3.17 -0.54 3.94
N ARG A 438 1.98 -1.07 4.32
CA ARG A 438 1.46 -1.05 5.70
C ARG A 438 2.38 -1.78 6.68
N THR A 439 3.01 -2.87 6.26
CA THR A 439 3.95 -3.64 7.10
C THR A 439 5.17 -2.82 7.54
N PHE A 440 5.69 -1.90 6.70
CA PHE A 440 6.78 -1.01 7.14
C PHE A 440 6.30 0.01 8.15
N GLN A 441 5.09 0.54 7.97
CA GLN A 441 4.44 1.38 8.98
C GLN A 441 4.28 0.62 10.30
N GLU A 442 3.81 -0.62 10.27
CA GLU A 442 3.62 -1.45 11.47
C GLU A 442 4.94 -1.74 12.18
N TYR A 443 6.00 -2.05 11.43
CA TYR A 443 7.33 -2.27 11.98
C TYR A 443 7.91 -0.99 12.63
N LEU A 444 7.78 0.16 11.96
CA LEU A 444 8.25 1.44 12.50
C LEU A 444 7.43 1.89 13.71
N ALA A 445 6.12 1.65 13.72
CA ALA A 445 5.26 1.89 14.87
C ALA A 445 5.61 0.95 16.04
N ALA A 446 6.03 -0.29 15.76
CA ALA A 446 6.57 -1.18 16.80
C ALA A 446 7.87 -0.64 17.39
N LYS A 447 8.80 -0.18 16.54
CA LYS A 447 10.05 0.45 17.01
C LYS A 447 9.78 1.74 17.79
N SER A 448 8.76 2.53 17.47
CA SER A 448 8.43 3.76 18.21
C SER A 448 7.98 3.50 19.65
N ILE A 449 7.45 2.30 19.94
CA ILE A 449 7.09 1.90 21.31
C ILE A 449 8.35 1.74 22.17
N ILE A 450 9.45 1.25 21.58
CA ILE A 450 10.71 0.91 22.25
C ILE A 450 11.70 2.09 22.22
N TYR A 451 11.72 2.87 21.13
CA TYR A 451 12.71 3.92 20.89
C TYR A 451 12.06 5.30 20.75
N PHE A 452 12.84 6.34 21.02
CA PHE A 452 12.50 7.73 20.75
C PHE A 452 13.78 8.53 20.49
N ASN A 453 13.87 9.22 19.35
CA ASN A 453 15.07 9.96 18.94
C ASN A 453 16.36 9.12 18.99
N GLY A 454 16.24 7.84 18.62
CA GLY A 454 17.38 6.92 18.59
C GLY A 454 17.83 6.39 19.95
N VAL A 455 17.14 6.76 21.03
CA VAL A 455 17.41 6.29 22.39
C VAL A 455 16.31 5.32 22.81
N GLU A 456 16.69 4.25 23.50
CA GLU A 456 15.74 3.32 24.09
C GLU A 456 14.97 3.98 25.23
N ARG A 457 13.65 3.79 25.24
CA ARG A 457 12.76 4.30 26.29
C ARG A 457 12.94 3.47 27.56
N SER A 458 12.67 4.07 28.72
CA SER A 458 12.66 3.30 29.97
C SER A 458 11.55 2.25 29.96
N GLU A 459 11.75 1.17 30.71
CA GLU A 459 10.79 0.09 30.90
C GLU A 459 9.37 0.60 31.22
N GLU A 460 9.28 1.63 32.07
CA GLU A 460 8.01 2.22 32.50
C GLU A 460 7.24 2.86 31.34
N ILE A 461 7.97 3.56 30.46
CA ILE A 461 7.38 4.22 29.29
C ILE A 461 6.97 3.17 28.26
N ILE A 462 7.78 2.12 28.05
CA ILE A 462 7.43 1.01 27.16
C ILE A 462 6.15 0.31 27.65
N CYS A 463 6.06 -0.02 28.94
CA CYS A 463 4.88 -0.63 29.54
C CYS A 463 3.64 0.26 29.37
N LYS A 464 3.78 1.57 29.63
CA LYS A 464 2.69 2.52 29.45
C LYS A 464 2.23 2.58 27.99
N ASN A 465 3.17 2.69 27.04
CA ASN A 465 2.86 2.71 25.61
C ASN A 465 2.10 1.47 25.16
N ILE A 466 2.50 0.28 25.64
CA ILE A 466 1.81 -0.99 25.33
C ILE A 466 0.38 -0.95 25.87
N LYS A 467 0.18 -0.57 27.13
CA LYS A 467 -1.16 -0.49 27.75
C LYS A 467 -2.07 0.51 27.05
N ASP A 468 -1.56 1.68 26.67
CA ASP A 468 -2.34 2.71 25.99
C ASP A 468 -2.82 2.25 24.60
N LYS A 469 -2.10 1.31 23.98
CA LYS A 469 -2.33 0.85 22.60
C LYS A 469 -3.05 -0.49 22.49
N ILE A 470 -2.99 -1.34 23.52
CA ILE A 470 -3.46 -2.73 23.41
C ILE A 470 -4.97 -2.88 23.18
N ALA A 471 -5.77 -1.93 23.67
CA ALA A 471 -7.21 -1.93 23.46
C ALA A 471 -7.58 -1.59 22.01
N ASN A 472 -6.67 -1.02 21.22
CA ASN A 472 -6.92 -0.64 19.84
C ASN A 472 -6.55 -1.81 18.89
N PRO A 473 -7.52 -2.38 18.15
CA PRO A 473 -7.27 -3.53 17.27
C PRO A 473 -6.23 -3.28 16.19
N ASN A 474 -6.06 -2.03 15.73
CA ASN A 474 -5.05 -1.70 14.71
C ASN A 474 -3.65 -2.03 15.21
N TRP A 475 -3.38 -1.76 16.50
CA TRP A 475 -2.08 -1.94 17.13
C TRP A 475 -1.70 -3.38 17.41
N ARG A 476 -2.57 -4.36 17.13
CA ARG A 476 -2.27 -5.78 17.35
C ARG A 476 -0.98 -6.23 16.64
N VAL A 477 -0.82 -5.87 15.37
CA VAL A 477 0.37 -6.28 14.58
C VAL A 477 1.63 -5.54 15.03
N PRO A 478 1.64 -4.20 15.21
CA PRO A 478 2.80 -3.51 15.79
C PRO A 478 3.18 -3.99 17.20
N LEU A 479 2.21 -4.25 18.08
CA LEU A 479 2.47 -4.79 19.41
C LEU A 479 3.10 -6.18 19.32
N SER A 480 2.62 -6.99 18.38
CA SER A 480 3.23 -8.30 18.13
C SER A 480 4.69 -8.18 17.68
N MET A 481 4.97 -7.30 16.72
CA MET A 481 6.33 -6.99 16.30
C MET A 481 7.19 -6.40 17.44
N THR A 482 6.60 -5.62 18.35
CA THR A 482 7.27 -5.03 19.51
C THR A 482 7.82 -6.14 20.41
N PHE A 483 6.98 -7.10 20.79
CA PHE A 483 7.41 -8.25 21.60
C PHE A 483 8.48 -9.08 20.88
N GLY A 484 8.37 -9.20 19.56
CA GLY A 484 9.39 -9.85 18.74
C GLY A 484 10.76 -9.20 18.71
N ILE A 485 10.77 -7.87 18.68
CA ILE A 485 12.01 -7.09 18.73
C ILE A 485 12.63 -7.25 20.12
N LEU A 486 11.82 -7.16 21.18
CA LEU A 486 12.27 -7.32 22.56
C LEU A 486 12.78 -8.73 22.86
N SER A 487 12.23 -9.78 22.24
CA SER A 487 12.64 -11.17 22.50
C SER A 487 13.95 -11.57 21.78
N LYS A 488 14.53 -10.71 20.95
CA LYS A 488 15.60 -11.09 20.01
C LYS A 488 17.02 -10.88 20.53
N SER A 489 17.24 -9.96 21.47
CA SER A 489 18.60 -9.71 21.97
C SER A 489 18.82 -10.39 23.33
N SER A 490 20.01 -10.92 23.53
CA SER A 490 20.47 -11.43 24.83
C SER A 490 20.50 -10.34 25.91
N GLU A 491 20.60 -9.06 25.52
CA GLU A 491 20.48 -7.90 26.42
C GLU A 491 19.03 -7.57 26.80
N TYR A 492 18.06 -7.92 25.94
CA TYR A 492 16.63 -7.64 26.14
C TYR A 492 15.86 -8.76 26.81
N ASN A 493 16.47 -9.91 27.09
CA ASN A 493 15.77 -10.99 27.80
C ASN A 493 15.28 -10.55 29.19
N ASP A 494 16.06 -9.73 29.90
CA ASP A 494 15.65 -9.20 31.21
C ASP A 494 14.63 -8.07 31.06
N LEU A 495 14.82 -7.16 30.09
CA LEU A 495 13.84 -6.11 29.80
C LEU A 495 12.49 -6.69 29.37
N PHE A 496 12.49 -7.69 28.50
CA PHE A 496 11.30 -8.41 28.07
C PHE A 496 10.61 -9.09 29.26
N LYS A 497 11.35 -9.87 30.06
CA LYS A 497 10.81 -10.50 31.28
C LYS A 497 10.23 -9.48 32.26
N ASN A 498 10.90 -8.35 32.47
CA ASN A 498 10.44 -7.29 33.36
C ASN A 498 9.17 -6.62 32.82
N ILE A 499 9.13 -6.27 31.52
CA ILE A 499 7.94 -5.71 30.86
C ILE A 499 6.77 -6.67 31.01
N ILE A 500 6.96 -7.96 30.71
CA ILE A 500 5.92 -8.97 30.85
C ILE A 500 5.44 -9.07 32.29
N THR A 501 6.36 -9.19 33.25
CA THR A 501 6.04 -9.29 34.69
C THR A 501 5.29 -8.07 35.18
N ARG A 502 5.69 -6.87 34.77
CA ARG A 502 5.05 -5.60 35.14
C ARG A 502 3.68 -5.42 34.51
N LEU A 503 3.52 -5.81 33.25
CA LEU A 503 2.22 -5.83 32.58
C LEU A 503 1.23 -6.76 33.32
N PHE A 504 1.68 -7.94 33.77
CA PHE A 504 0.85 -8.86 34.55
C PHE A 504 0.56 -8.38 35.99
N ASN A 505 1.54 -7.75 36.65
CA ASN A 505 1.40 -7.31 38.05
C ASN A 505 0.53 -6.05 38.20
N ASP A 506 0.68 -5.06 37.33
CA ASP A 506 -0.12 -3.83 37.37
C ASP A 506 -1.61 -4.09 37.09
N GLU A 507 -1.95 -5.17 36.36
CA GLU A 507 -3.34 -5.55 36.08
C GLU A 507 -4.10 -6.03 37.33
N GLN A 508 -3.41 -6.58 38.33
CA GLN A 508 -4.06 -6.99 39.58
C GLN A 508 -4.53 -5.79 40.44
N ALA A 509 -4.02 -4.59 40.16
CA ALA A 509 -4.33 -3.38 40.93
C ALA A 509 -5.49 -2.53 40.35
N SER A 510 -5.93 -2.78 39.11
CA SER A 510 -6.94 -1.94 38.43
C SER A 510 -8.25 -2.70 38.22
N THR A 511 -9.33 -2.27 38.91
CA THR A 511 -10.65 -2.91 38.88
C THR A 511 -11.47 -2.65 37.61
N ASN A 512 -11.00 -1.78 36.71
CA ASN A 512 -11.62 -1.47 35.44
C ASN A 512 -10.68 -1.88 34.31
N ILE A 513 -10.95 -3.03 33.68
CA ILE A 513 -10.75 -3.40 32.26
C ILE A 513 -10.68 -4.94 32.21
N ARG A 514 -11.83 -5.60 32.00
CA ARG A 514 -11.90 -7.06 31.74
C ARG A 514 -11.41 -7.45 30.33
N PHE A 515 -10.97 -6.48 29.51
CA PHE A 515 -10.55 -6.71 28.14
C PHE A 515 -9.02 -6.83 27.97
N SER A 516 -8.18 -6.34 28.89
CA SER A 516 -6.71 -6.38 28.75
C SER A 516 -6.10 -7.72 29.18
N THR A 517 -6.72 -8.40 30.14
CA THR A 517 -6.25 -9.65 30.77
C THR A 517 -6.14 -10.84 29.81
N SER A 518 -6.92 -10.87 28.74
CA SER A 518 -6.83 -11.91 27.69
C SER A 518 -6.06 -11.47 26.47
N LEU A 519 -6.01 -10.16 26.18
CA LEU A 519 -5.36 -9.60 25.01
C LEU A 519 -3.83 -9.54 25.14
N ILE A 520 -3.27 -9.27 26.32
CA ILE A 520 -1.80 -9.29 26.52
C ILE A 520 -1.24 -10.70 26.25
N PRO A 521 -1.71 -11.77 26.93
CA PRO A 521 -1.24 -13.12 26.67
C PRO A 521 -1.51 -13.56 25.22
N TYR A 522 -2.67 -13.21 24.68
CA TYR A 522 -3.05 -13.55 23.31
C TYR A 522 -2.12 -12.89 22.28
N VAL A 523 -1.83 -11.60 22.42
CA VAL A 523 -0.89 -10.89 21.53
C VAL A 523 0.51 -11.48 21.68
N ILE A 524 0.97 -11.76 22.91
CA ILE A 524 2.29 -12.39 23.14
C ILE A 524 2.36 -13.78 22.51
N ILE A 525 1.35 -14.63 22.69
CA ILE A 525 1.29 -15.98 22.11
C ILE A 525 1.23 -15.89 20.57
N ASP A 526 0.41 -15.00 20.01
CA ASP A 526 0.33 -14.73 18.57
C ASP A 526 1.73 -14.32 18.07
N SER A 527 2.41 -13.41 18.77
CA SER A 527 3.78 -12.92 18.47
C SER A 527 4.82 -14.03 18.46
N LEU A 528 4.84 -14.85 19.51
CA LEU A 528 5.78 -15.95 19.66
C LEU A 528 5.51 -17.05 18.62
N SER A 529 4.24 -17.29 18.29
CA SER A 529 3.86 -18.25 17.24
C SER A 529 4.24 -17.77 15.85
N ASP A 530 3.99 -16.48 15.54
CA ASP A 530 4.32 -15.84 14.27
C ASP A 530 5.84 -15.68 14.03
N MET A 531 6.66 -15.82 15.08
CA MET A 531 8.11 -15.63 15.02
C MET A 531 8.92 -16.91 15.20
N ASN A 532 8.29 -18.00 15.66
CA ASN A 532 8.93 -19.32 15.79
C ASN A 532 8.73 -20.23 14.57
N PHE A 533 8.17 -19.75 13.45
CA PHE A 533 8.04 -20.57 12.23
C PHE A 533 9.36 -20.81 11.48
N SER A 534 10.52 -20.39 12.01
CA SER A 534 11.84 -20.66 11.41
C SER A 534 12.96 -21.14 12.35
N SER A 535 12.70 -21.82 13.47
CA SER A 535 13.77 -22.60 14.12
C SER A 535 13.23 -23.77 14.94
N LYS A 536 13.79 -24.95 14.69
CA LYS A 536 13.64 -26.16 15.52
C LYS A 536 14.28 -26.04 16.92
N GLU A 537 14.69 -24.85 17.35
CA GLU A 537 15.56 -24.67 18.52
C GLU A 537 14.88 -24.07 19.75
N THR A 538 13.68 -23.49 19.65
CA THR A 538 13.01 -22.84 20.80
C THR A 538 12.13 -23.77 21.64
N GLU A 539 12.14 -25.09 21.41
CA GLU A 539 11.49 -26.06 22.30
C GLU A 539 12.32 -26.45 23.55
N ARG A 540 13.53 -25.88 23.74
CA ARG A 540 14.45 -26.28 24.81
C ARG A 540 14.87 -25.22 25.85
N GLU A 541 14.29 -24.03 25.84
CA GLU A 541 14.39 -23.05 26.94
C GLU A 541 12.99 -22.67 27.42
#